data_AF-A7SN71-F1
#
_entry.id   AF-A7SN71-F1
#
_cell.length_a   1.000
_cell.length_b   1.000
_cell.length_c   1.000
_cell.angle_alpha   90.00
_cell.angle_beta   90.00
_cell.angle_gamma   90.00
#
_symmetry.space_group_name_H-M   'P 1'
#
loop_
_entity.id
_entity.type
_entity.pdbx_description
1 polymer ?
#
loop_
_entity_poly.entity_id
_entity_poly.type
_entity_poly.pdbx_seq_one_letter_code
_entity_poly.pdbx_strand_id
1 'polypeptide(L)'
;LLQAGHINGSVFSLCLLQAGNINGSVFSLGLLQAGNINGSVFSLCLLQAGHINGSVFSMCLLQAGNINGSVFSLGLLQAGHINGSVFSLCLLQAGNINGSVFSLGLLQAGNINGSVFSLCLLQAGHINGSVFSMCLLQAGNINGSVFSLGLLQAGHINGSVFSLCLLQAGH
;
A
#
# COMPACT_ATOMS: atom_id res chain seq x y z
N LEU A 1 -23.78 -2.15 -16.59
CA LEU A 1 -22.85 -3.28 -16.45
C LEU A 1 -22.45 -3.74 -17.84
N LEU A 2 -21.18 -3.62 -18.21
CA LEU A 2 -20.62 -4.16 -19.45
C LEU A 2 -19.84 -5.44 -19.12
N GLN A 3 -20.15 -6.52 -19.82
CA GLN A 3 -19.48 -7.82 -19.67
C GLN A 3 -18.80 -8.21 -20.98
N ALA A 4 -17.51 -8.56 -20.93
CA ALA A 4 -16.77 -9.04 -22.10
C ALA A 4 -15.53 -9.85 -21.68
N GLY A 5 -14.92 -10.60 -22.60
CA GLY A 5 -13.60 -11.21 -22.33
C GLY A 5 -12.52 -10.14 -22.13
N HIS A 6 -12.54 -9.10 -22.98
CA HIS A 6 -11.61 -7.98 -22.96
C HIS A 6 -12.35 -6.66 -23.11
N ILE A 7 -11.98 -5.67 -22.32
CA ILE A 7 -12.46 -4.29 -22.43
C ILE A 7 -11.25 -3.38 -22.58
N ASN A 8 -11.16 -2.68 -23.71
CA ASN A 8 -10.12 -1.70 -23.99
C ASN A 8 -10.77 -0.34 -24.27
N GLY A 9 -10.23 0.73 -23.69
CA GLY A 9 -10.68 2.10 -23.94
C GLY A 9 -9.70 3.10 -23.37
N SER A 10 -9.67 4.33 -23.89
CA SER A 10 -8.77 5.35 -23.36
C SER A 10 -9.24 5.88 -22.00
N VAL A 11 -10.54 6.19 -21.89
CA VAL A 11 -11.15 6.79 -20.71
C VAL A 11 -12.44 6.06 -20.36
N PHE A 12 -12.56 5.70 -19.09
CA PHE A 12 -13.77 5.16 -18.50
C PHE A 12 -14.25 6.09 -17.38
N SER A 13 -15.51 6.51 -17.47
CA SER A 13 -16.15 7.34 -16.46
C SER A 13 -17.52 6.78 -16.13
N LEU A 14 -17.90 6.78 -14.85
CA LEU A 14 -19.23 6.35 -14.38
C LEU A 14 -19.59 4.94 -14.88
N CYS A 15 -18.66 4.01 -14.75
CA CYS A 15 -18.76 2.69 -15.38
C CYS A 15 -18.85 1.55 -14.37
N LEU A 16 -19.58 0.51 -14.76
CA LEU A 16 -19.59 -0.79 -14.10
C LEU A 16 -19.17 -1.85 -15.11
N LEU A 17 -17.96 -2.40 -14.97
CA LEU A 17 -17.36 -3.33 -15.95
C LEU A 17 -16.96 -4.64 -15.28
N GLN A 18 -17.16 -5.73 -16.01
CA GLN A 18 -16.70 -7.05 -15.63
C GLN A 18 -16.06 -7.74 -16.84
N ALA A 19 -14.78 -8.15 -16.72
CA ALA A 19 -14.09 -8.80 -17.83
C ALA A 19 -12.97 -9.74 -17.40
N GLY A 20 -12.41 -10.51 -18.33
CA GLY A 20 -11.13 -11.18 -18.10
C GLY A 20 -10.00 -10.15 -17.94
N ASN A 21 -9.95 -9.17 -18.86
CA ASN A 21 -8.97 -8.08 -18.85
C ASN A 21 -9.64 -6.72 -19.10
N ILE A 22 -9.27 -5.72 -18.32
CA ILE A 22 -9.67 -4.32 -18.50
C ILE A 22 -8.41 -3.47 -18.66
N ASN A 23 -8.26 -2.80 -19.80
CA ASN A 23 -7.18 -1.86 -20.05
C ASN A 23 -7.73 -0.49 -20.40
N GLY A 24 -7.21 0.54 -19.74
CA GLY A 24 -7.44 1.91 -20.17
C GLY A 24 -6.50 2.92 -19.55
N SER A 25 -6.44 4.13 -20.08
CA SER A 25 -5.51 5.14 -19.57
C SER A 25 -6.04 5.76 -18.28
N VAL A 26 -7.34 6.09 -18.24
CA VAL A 26 -7.97 6.78 -17.10
C VAL A 26 -9.28 6.11 -16.71
N PHE A 27 -9.44 5.86 -15.41
CA PHE A 27 -10.68 5.40 -14.80
C PHE A 27 -11.15 6.38 -13.74
N SER A 28 -12.41 6.78 -13.82
CA SER A 28 -13.06 7.69 -12.86
C SER A 28 -14.42 7.16 -12.46
N LEU A 29 -14.75 7.18 -11.17
CA LEU A 29 -16.07 6.77 -10.66
C LEU A 29 -16.47 5.38 -11.16
N GLY A 30 -15.57 4.41 -11.02
CA GLY A 30 -15.68 3.09 -11.64
C GLY A 30 -15.77 1.94 -10.63
N LEU A 31 -16.65 0.98 -10.91
CA LEU A 31 -16.66 -0.34 -10.26
C LEU A 31 -16.19 -1.39 -11.27
N LEU A 32 -15.05 -2.01 -11.00
CA LEU A 32 -14.31 -2.82 -11.99
C LEU A 32 -13.95 -4.17 -11.37
N GLN A 33 -14.40 -5.25 -12.02
CA GLN A 33 -14.05 -6.61 -11.64
C GLN A 33 -13.37 -7.33 -12.81
N ALA A 34 -12.14 -7.81 -12.62
CA ALA A 34 -11.48 -8.56 -13.69
C ALA A 34 -10.42 -9.55 -13.22
N GLY A 35 -9.88 -10.36 -14.13
CA GLY A 35 -8.61 -11.06 -13.88
C GLY A 35 -7.46 -10.07 -13.76
N ASN A 36 -7.36 -9.15 -14.72
CA ASN A 36 -6.37 -8.08 -14.76
C ASN A 36 -7.01 -6.72 -15.03
N ILE A 37 -6.58 -5.71 -14.27
CA ILE A 37 -6.95 -4.30 -14.47
C ILE A 37 -5.66 -3.49 -14.64
N ASN A 38 -5.47 -2.90 -15.82
CA ASN A 38 -4.34 -2.00 -16.09
C ASN A 38 -4.84 -0.60 -16.44
N GLY A 39 -4.26 0.40 -15.80
CA GLY A 39 -4.41 1.77 -16.27
C GLY A 39 -3.47 2.77 -15.65
N SER A 40 -3.32 3.94 -16.27
CA SER A 40 -2.37 4.93 -15.76
C SER A 40 -2.90 5.64 -14.53
N VAL A 41 -4.19 6.02 -14.52
CA VAL A 41 -4.80 6.79 -13.43
C VAL A 41 -6.14 6.19 -13.02
N PHE A 42 -6.33 6.00 -11.72
CA PHE A 42 -7.59 5.61 -11.10
C PHE A 42 -8.01 6.66 -10.08
N SER A 43 -9.25 7.13 -10.18
CA SER A 43 -9.84 8.10 -9.26
C SER A 43 -11.24 7.68 -8.86
N LEU A 44 -11.50 7.60 -7.54
CA LEU A 44 -12.82 7.23 -7.01
C LEU A 44 -13.29 5.87 -7.54
N CYS A 45 -12.42 4.86 -7.46
CA CYS A 45 -12.66 3.53 -8.01
C CYS A 45 -12.74 2.45 -6.93
N LEU A 46 -13.62 1.46 -7.18
CA LEU A 46 -13.60 0.16 -6.51
C LEU A 46 -13.09 -0.89 -7.49
N LEU A 47 -11.95 -1.51 -7.17
CA LEU A 47 -11.29 -2.48 -8.05
C LEU A 47 -11.16 -3.83 -7.34
N GLN A 48 -11.62 -4.89 -7.99
CA GLN A 48 -11.39 -6.27 -7.56
C GLN A 48 -10.74 -7.06 -8.71
N ALA A 49 -9.52 -7.57 -8.51
CA ALA A 49 -8.86 -8.36 -9.54
C ALA A 49 -7.84 -9.38 -9.04
N GLY A 50 -7.31 -10.23 -9.93
CA GLY A 50 -6.08 -10.96 -9.65
C GLY A 50 -4.88 -10.02 -9.60
N HIS A 51 -4.78 -9.12 -10.58
CA HIS A 51 -3.73 -8.11 -10.69
C HIS A 51 -4.32 -6.72 -10.99
N ILE A 52 -3.84 -5.73 -10.24
CA ILE A 52 -4.14 -4.31 -10.46
C ILE A 52 -2.82 -3.58 -10.68
N ASN A 53 -2.63 -2.98 -11.85
CA ASN A 53 -1.47 -2.14 -12.15
C ASN A 53 -1.93 -0.74 -12.52
N GLY A 54 -1.31 0.28 -11.90
CA GLY A 54 -1.43 1.63 -12.40
C GLY A 54 -0.44 2.62 -11.84
N SER A 55 -0.29 3.77 -12.48
CA SER A 55 0.70 4.75 -12.02
C SER A 55 0.20 5.52 -10.80
N VAL A 56 -1.07 5.94 -10.81
CA VAL A 56 -1.67 6.77 -9.75
C VAL A 56 -3.03 6.21 -9.34
N PHE A 57 -3.22 6.07 -8.03
CA PHE A 57 -4.50 5.74 -7.41
C PHE A 57 -4.87 6.82 -6.39
N SER A 58 -6.05 7.41 -6.57
CA SER A 58 -6.56 8.45 -5.67
C SER A 58 -7.98 8.11 -5.24
N MET A 59 -8.22 8.03 -3.92
CA MET A 59 -9.53 7.71 -3.37
C MET A 59 -10.05 6.35 -3.89
N CYS A 60 -9.23 5.31 -3.77
CA CYS A 60 -9.54 3.98 -4.30
C CYS A 60 -9.66 2.93 -3.19
N LEU A 61 -10.56 1.96 -3.39
CA LEU A 61 -10.63 0.72 -2.63
C LEU A 61 -10.21 -0.43 -3.56
N LEU A 62 -9.12 -1.10 -3.20
CA LEU A 62 -8.46 -2.10 -4.05
C LEU A 62 -8.37 -3.44 -3.33
N GLN A 63 -8.84 -4.51 -3.99
CA GLN A 63 -8.68 -5.88 -3.52
C GLN A 63 -8.08 -6.73 -4.64
N ALA A 64 -6.87 -7.27 -4.43
CA ALA A 64 -6.26 -8.14 -5.43
C ALA A 64 -5.26 -9.17 -4.90
N GLY A 65 -4.78 -10.07 -5.75
CA GLY A 65 -3.59 -10.85 -5.45
C GLY A 65 -2.35 -9.95 -5.40
N ASN A 66 -2.21 -9.08 -6.40
CA ASN A 66 -1.11 -8.12 -6.53
C ASN A 66 -1.62 -6.72 -6.89
N ILE A 67 -1.10 -5.71 -6.19
CA ILE A 67 -1.35 -4.29 -6.47
C ILE A 67 0.00 -3.61 -6.71
N ASN A 68 0.21 -3.06 -7.90
CA ASN A 68 1.38 -2.26 -8.22
C ASN A 68 0.98 -0.85 -8.62
N GLY A 69 1.66 0.14 -8.05
CA GLY A 69 1.60 1.48 -8.59
C GLY A 69 2.63 2.45 -8.07
N SER A 70 2.78 3.60 -8.71
CA SER A 70 3.80 4.57 -8.28
C SER A 70 3.32 5.38 -7.09
N VAL A 71 2.07 5.85 -7.11
CA VAL A 71 1.50 6.72 -6.08
C VAL A 71 0.12 6.23 -5.65
N PHE A 72 -0.08 6.13 -4.35
CA PHE A 72 -1.36 5.86 -3.71
C PHE A 72 -1.70 6.99 -2.75
N SER A 73 -2.88 7.59 -2.93
CA SER A 73 -3.43 8.60 -2.05
C SER A 73 -4.85 8.25 -1.62
N LEU A 74 -5.16 8.40 -0.33
CA LEU A 74 -6.51 8.18 0.21
C LEU A 74 -7.04 6.77 -0.14
N GLY A 75 -6.23 5.74 0.08
CA GLY A 75 -6.50 4.39 -0.40
C GLY A 75 -6.74 3.37 0.71
N LEU A 76 -7.64 2.42 0.46
CA LEU A 76 -7.72 1.16 1.21
C LEU A 76 -7.30 0.02 0.28
N LEU A 77 -6.25 -0.70 0.66
CA LEU A 77 -5.67 -1.75 -0.17
C LEU A 77 -5.56 -3.05 0.61
N GLN A 78 -6.09 -4.12 0.02
CA GLN A 78 -5.93 -5.47 0.52
C GLN A 78 -5.35 -6.37 -0.57
N ALA A 79 -4.17 -6.96 -0.34
CA ALA A 79 -3.60 -7.89 -1.31
C ALA A 79 -2.64 -8.94 -0.74
N GLY A 80 -2.19 -9.89 -1.57
CA GLY A 80 -1.02 -10.70 -1.23
C GLY A 80 0.26 -9.85 -1.23
N HIS A 81 0.42 -9.02 -2.26
CA HIS A 81 1.54 -8.09 -2.42
C HIS A 81 1.05 -6.70 -2.81
N ILE A 82 1.59 -5.68 -2.13
CA ILE A 82 1.41 -4.27 -2.45
C ILE A 82 2.79 -3.66 -2.71
N ASN A 83 2.98 -3.08 -3.89
CA ASN A 83 4.22 -2.38 -4.24
C ASN A 83 3.91 -0.97 -4.74
N GLY A 84 4.58 0.03 -4.17
CA GLY A 84 4.58 1.35 -4.77
C GLY A 84 5.58 2.33 -4.20
N SER A 85 5.86 3.40 -4.93
CA SER A 85 6.89 4.35 -4.51
C SER A 85 6.41 5.21 -3.35
N VAL A 86 5.18 5.73 -3.40
CA VAL A 86 4.63 6.65 -2.41
C VAL A 86 3.24 6.22 -1.96
N PHE A 87 3.04 6.17 -0.65
CA PHE A 87 1.75 5.98 0.00
C PHE A 87 1.44 7.16 0.92
N SER A 88 0.27 7.76 0.76
CA SER A 88 -0.19 8.85 1.59
C SER A 88 -1.64 8.65 1.99
N LEU A 89 -1.92 8.74 3.30
CA LEU A 89 -3.29 8.56 3.83
C LEU A 89 -3.88 7.19 3.42
N CYS A 90 -3.10 6.12 3.64
CA CYS A 90 -3.46 4.77 3.20
C CYS A 90 -3.65 3.80 4.36
N LEU A 91 -4.64 2.91 4.21
CA LEU A 91 -4.79 1.68 4.98
C LEU A 91 -4.37 0.50 4.12
N LEU A 92 -3.30 -0.20 4.53
CA LEU A 92 -2.71 -1.30 3.76
C LEU A 92 -2.72 -2.59 4.58
N GLN A 93 -3.28 -3.65 3.99
CA GLN A 93 -3.22 -5.00 4.56
C GLN A 93 -2.69 -5.97 3.50
N ALA A 94 -1.53 -6.59 3.75
CA ALA A 94 -0.98 -7.56 2.81
C ALA A 94 -0.07 -8.63 3.41
N GLY A 95 0.32 -9.63 2.62
CA GLY A 95 1.46 -10.48 2.99
C GLY A 95 2.77 -9.68 2.98
N ASN A 96 2.97 -8.89 1.92
CA ASN A 96 4.14 -8.02 1.77
C ASN A 96 3.74 -6.62 1.30
N ILE A 97 4.30 -5.60 1.94
CA ILE A 97 4.16 -4.19 1.55
C ILE A 97 5.56 -3.64 1.29
N ASN A 98 5.80 -3.18 0.06
CA ASN A 98 7.04 -2.52 -0.33
C ASN A 98 6.76 -1.11 -0.82
N GLY A 99 7.56 -0.15 -0.35
CA GLY A 99 7.60 1.15 -0.97
C GLY A 99 8.81 1.99 -0.62
N SER A 100 8.85 3.22 -1.10
CA SER A 100 9.93 4.15 -0.76
C SER A 100 9.50 5.08 0.37
N VAL A 101 8.30 5.65 0.28
CA VAL A 101 7.80 6.64 1.26
C VAL A 101 6.39 6.28 1.71
N PHE A 102 6.19 6.27 3.02
CA PHE A 102 4.89 6.12 3.66
C PHE A 102 4.61 7.32 4.56
N SER A 103 3.44 7.93 4.37
CA SER A 103 2.98 9.08 5.15
C SER A 103 1.55 8.88 5.60
N LEU A 104 1.26 9.13 6.89
CA LEU A 104 -0.10 9.06 7.44
C LEU A 104 -0.77 7.71 7.15
N GLY A 105 -0.09 6.61 7.47
CA GLY A 105 -0.49 5.26 7.05
C GLY A 105 -0.74 4.30 8.21
N LEU A 106 -1.70 3.40 8.02
CA LEU A 106 -1.86 2.20 8.86
C LEU A 106 -1.52 0.96 8.02
N LEU A 107 -0.51 0.22 8.45
CA LEU A 107 0.04 -0.89 7.69
C LEU A 107 0.06 -2.16 8.53
N GLN A 108 -0.53 -3.22 7.99
CA GLN A 108 -0.47 -4.56 8.57
C GLN A 108 0.03 -5.56 7.54
N ALA A 109 1.16 -6.22 7.82
CA ALA A 109 1.67 -7.25 6.92
C ALA A 109 2.55 -8.32 7.56
N GLY A 110 2.93 -9.34 6.81
CA GLY A 110 4.05 -10.21 7.21
C GLY A 110 5.37 -9.43 7.17
N ASN A 111 5.60 -8.73 6.06
CA ASN A 111 6.78 -7.89 5.84
C ASN A 111 6.39 -6.48 5.37
N ILE A 112 7.02 -5.47 5.96
CA ILE A 112 6.92 -4.07 5.54
C ILE A 112 8.32 -3.54 5.26
N ASN A 113 8.60 -3.14 4.01
CA ASN A 113 9.85 -2.48 3.61
C ASN A 113 9.57 -1.06 3.08
N GLY A 114 10.29 -0.09 3.63
CA GLY A 114 10.22 1.31 3.23
C GLY A 114 11.58 1.99 3.33
N SER A 115 11.79 3.11 2.63
CA SER A 115 12.95 3.97 2.95
C SER A 115 12.59 4.94 4.06
N VAL A 116 11.40 5.55 4.00
CA VAL A 116 10.94 6.57 4.95
C VAL A 116 9.51 6.28 5.42
N PHE A 117 9.30 6.32 6.73
CA PHE A 117 7.98 6.27 7.36
C PHE A 117 7.77 7.51 8.22
N SER A 118 6.64 8.19 8.01
CA SER A 118 6.26 9.39 8.76
C SER A 118 4.80 9.33 9.18
N LEU A 119 4.54 9.47 10.48
CA LEU A 119 3.17 9.43 11.04
C LEU A 119 2.46 8.11 10.70
N CYS A 120 3.10 6.99 10.99
CA CYS A 120 2.59 5.66 10.62
C CYS A 120 2.39 4.74 11.83
N LEU A 121 1.36 3.90 11.74
CA LEU A 121 1.18 2.72 12.60
C LEU A 121 1.53 1.47 11.78
N LEU A 122 2.49 0.69 12.25
CA LEU A 122 2.96 -0.50 11.57
C LEU A 122 2.86 -1.72 12.49
N GLN A 123 2.23 -2.78 11.98
CA GLN A 123 2.20 -4.09 12.61
C GLN A 123 2.69 -5.15 11.63
N ALA A 124 3.82 -5.81 11.91
CA ALA A 124 4.30 -6.88 11.04
C ALA A 124 5.16 -7.95 11.71
N GLY A 125 5.50 -9.02 10.99
CA GLY A 125 6.59 -9.90 11.41
C GLY A 125 7.94 -9.20 11.32
N HIS A 126 8.18 -8.53 10.19
CA HIS A 126 9.40 -7.76 9.92
C HIS A 126 9.08 -6.36 9.41
N ILE A 127 9.71 -5.36 10.03
CA ILE A 127 9.67 -3.95 9.60
C ILE A 127 11.10 -3.52 9.27
N ASN A 128 11.33 -3.05 8.05
CA ASN A 128 12.62 -2.50 7.62
C ASN A 128 12.44 -1.12 7.01
N GLY A 129 13.22 -0.15 7.46
CA GLY A 129 13.40 1.08 6.73
C GLY A 129 14.48 2.00 7.24
N SER A 130 14.91 2.95 6.41
CA SER A 130 16.04 3.81 6.76
C SER A 130 15.67 4.83 7.85
N VAL A 131 14.48 5.43 7.75
CA VAL A 131 14.04 6.51 8.65
C VAL A 131 12.61 6.28 9.12
N PHE A 132 12.40 6.40 10.43
CA PHE A 132 11.09 6.40 11.08
C PHE A 132 10.90 7.69 11.88
N SER A 133 9.81 8.40 11.62
CA SER A 133 9.44 9.62 12.33
C SER A 133 7.99 9.60 12.77
N MET A 134 7.74 9.80 14.07
CA MET A 134 6.39 9.78 14.64
C MET A 134 5.66 8.47 14.33
N CYS A 135 6.33 7.33 14.58
CA CYS A 135 5.80 6.01 14.26
C CYS A 135 5.53 5.17 15.50
N LEU A 136 4.46 4.37 15.45
CA LEU A 136 4.22 3.26 16.36
C LEU A 136 4.49 1.95 15.61
N LEU A 137 5.50 1.21 16.07
CA LEU A 137 5.98 -0.01 15.44
C LEU A 137 5.79 -1.20 16.36
N GLN A 138 5.09 -2.23 15.89
CA GLN A 138 4.97 -3.52 16.57
C GLN A 138 5.40 -4.63 15.63
N ALA A 139 6.51 -5.31 15.93
CA ALA A 139 6.95 -6.44 15.11
C ALA A 139 7.78 -7.49 15.83
N GLY A 140 8.07 -8.61 15.16
CA GLY A 140 9.11 -9.52 15.63
C GLY A 140 10.49 -8.85 15.53
N ASN A 141 10.80 -8.31 14.34
CA ASN A 141 12.05 -7.61 14.06
C ASN A 141 11.78 -6.22 13.48
N ILE A 142 12.48 -5.22 14.01
CA ILE A 142 12.50 -3.84 13.49
C ILE A 142 13.94 -3.48 13.15
N ASN A 143 14.20 -3.09 11.90
CA ASN A 143 15.49 -2.60 11.46
C ASN A 143 15.36 -1.19 10.87
N GLY A 144 16.22 -0.27 11.30
CA GLY A 144 16.35 1.01 10.64
C GLY A 144 17.51 1.86 11.10
N SER A 145 17.90 2.84 10.29
CA SER A 145 19.07 3.67 10.62
C SER A 145 18.72 4.74 11.66
N VAL A 146 17.56 5.38 11.51
CA VAL A 146 17.12 6.51 12.35
C VAL A 146 15.69 6.34 12.83
N PHE A 147 15.49 6.48 14.14
CA PHE A 147 14.19 6.51 14.79
C PHE A 147 14.00 7.83 15.56
N SER A 148 12.89 8.51 15.31
CA SER A 148 12.52 9.76 15.97
C SER A 148 11.06 9.75 16.41
N LEU A 149 10.78 10.18 17.64
CA LEU A 149 9.42 10.32 18.20
C LEU A 149 8.60 9.02 18.07
N GLY A 150 9.18 7.87 18.42
CA GLY A 150 8.59 6.56 18.14
C GLY A 150 8.31 5.72 19.38
N LEU A 151 7.29 4.88 19.32
CA LEU A 151 7.10 3.75 20.23
C LEU A 151 7.38 2.46 19.46
N LEU A 152 8.37 1.69 19.92
CA LEU A 152 8.82 0.48 19.26
C LEU A 152 8.66 -0.71 20.21
N GLN A 153 7.92 -1.72 19.77
CA GLN A 153 7.76 -3.00 20.47
C GLN A 153 8.21 -4.13 19.56
N ALA A 154 9.31 -4.81 19.92
CA ALA A 154 9.78 -5.96 19.16
C ALA A 154 10.66 -6.94 19.94
N GLY A 155 10.86 -8.15 19.41
CA GLY A 155 11.88 -9.07 19.93
C GLY A 155 13.29 -8.58 19.60
N HIS A 156 13.48 -8.04 18.40
CA HIS A 156 14.75 -7.45 17.99
C HIS A 156 14.55 -6.06 17.37
N ILE A 157 15.33 -5.09 17.86
CA ILE A 157 15.38 -3.72 17.33
C ILE A 157 16.84 -3.42 16.99
N ASN A 158 17.11 -3.12 15.72
CA ASN A 158 18.41 -2.67 15.25
C ASN A 158 18.32 -1.24 14.72
N GLY A 159 19.16 -0.35 15.24
CA GLY A 159 19.34 0.97 14.65
C GLY A 159 20.53 1.76 15.16
N SER A 160 20.86 2.81 14.42
CA SER A 160 22.05 3.63 14.68
C SER A 160 21.73 4.87 15.51
N VAL A 161 20.54 5.46 15.34
CA VAL A 161 20.13 6.69 16.03
C VAL A 161 18.71 6.56 16.57
N PHE A 162 18.54 6.86 17.86
CA PHE A 162 17.24 6.93 18.53
C PHE A 162 17.08 8.30 19.20
N SER A 163 15.98 9.00 18.91
CA SER A 163 15.65 10.29 19.51
C SER A 163 14.21 10.31 19.97
N LEU A 164 13.97 10.55 21.27
CA LEU A 164 12.64 10.56 21.87
C LEU A 164 11.85 9.27 21.57
N CYS A 165 12.52 8.12 21.68
CA CYS A 165 11.91 6.81 21.44
C CYS A 165 11.65 6.07 22.76
N LEU A 166 10.48 5.45 22.87
CA LEU A 166 10.22 4.44 23.88
C LEU A 166 10.42 3.06 23.24
N LEU A 167 11.33 2.28 23.80
CA LEU A 167 11.70 0.95 23.30
C LEU A 167 11.24 -0.12 24.28
N GLN A 168 10.44 -1.07 23.81
CA GLN A 168 10.05 -2.26 24.56
C GLN A 168 10.55 -3.49 23.80
N ALA A 169 11.69 -4.01 24.23
CA ALA A 169 12.23 -5.26 23.73
C ALA A 169 11.69 -6.44 24.55
N GLY A 170 11.08 -7.44 23.89
CA GLY A 170 10.67 -8.70 24.52
C GLY A 170 11.78 -9.75 24.43
N HIS A 171 11.86 -10.65 25.43
CA HIS A 171 12.77 -11.81 25.43
C HIS A 171 12.38 -12.86 24.39
#